data_AF-A0A7G2TN42-F1
#
_entry.id   AF-A0A7G2TN42-F1
#
_cell.length_a   1.000
_cell.length_b   1.000
_cell.length_c   1.000
_cell.angle_alpha   90.00
_cell.angle_beta   90.00
_cell.angle_gamma   90.00
#
_symmetry.space_group_name_H-M   'P 1'
#
loop_
_entity.id
_entity.type
_entity.pdbx_description
1 polymer ?
#
loop_
_entity_poly.entity_id
_entity_poly.type
_entity_poly.pdbx_seq_one_letter_code
_entity_poly.pdbx_strand_id
1 'polypeptide(L)' 'MSTFLLAFGLLMIVMLGMALGVMFSGRTIKGSCGGLNAIADADHCLVCKQEIDPNSPLRERLKCPRARKMIEDMEREAS' A
#
# COMPACT_ATOMS: atom_id res chain seq x y z
N MET A 1 -41.22 -7.68 0.54
CA MET A 1 -40.54 -8.86 -0.03
C MET A 1 -39.90 -8.57 -1.38
N SER A 2 -40.66 -8.14 -2.41
CA SER A 2 -40.10 -7.77 -3.73
C SER A 2 -38.97 -6.72 -3.65
N THR A 3 -39.20 -5.63 -2.91
CA THR A 3 -38.19 -4.57 -2.69
C THR A 3 -36.93 -5.08 -1.99
N PHE A 4 -37.07 -6.05 -1.09
CA PHE A 4 -35.96 -6.63 -0.35
C PHE A 4 -35.06 -7.48 -1.26
N LEU A 5 -35.67 -8.32 -2.11
CA LEU A 5 -34.94 -9.13 -3.08
C LEU A 5 -34.21 -8.26 -4.11
N LEU A 6 -34.86 -7.19 -4.58
CA LEU A 6 -34.28 -6.26 -5.55
C LEU A 6 -33.09 -5.50 -4.95
N ALA A 7 -33.23 -4.98 -3.73
CA ALA A 7 -32.14 -4.30 -3.03
C ALA A 7 -30.95 -5.24 -2.76
N PHE A 8 -31.22 -6.48 -2.32
CA PHE A 8 -30.17 -7.47 -2.07
C PHE A 8 -29.42 -7.86 -3.35
N GLY A 9 -30.14 -8.10 -4.44
CA GLY A 9 -29.55 -8.40 -5.74
C GLY A 9 -28.68 -7.25 -6.26
N LEU A 10 -29.16 -6.01 -6.13
CA LEU A 10 -28.41 -4.82 -6.56
C LEU A 10 -27.12 -4.65 -5.75
N LEU A 11 -27.17 -4.80 -4.42
CA LEU A 11 -25.98 -4.74 -3.57
C LEU A 11 -24.94 -5.80 -3.98
N MET A 12 -25.39 -7.03 -4.26
CA MET A 12 -24.52 -8.13 -4.70
C MET A 12 -23.81 -7.81 -6.01
N ILE A 13 -24.52 -7.24 -6.99
CA ILE A 13 -23.94 -6.84 -8.28
C ILE A 13 -22.86 -5.76 -8.07
N VAL A 14 -23.14 -4.76 -7.23
CA VAL A 14 -22.19 -3.69 -6.94
C VAL A 14 -20.94 -4.24 -6.24
N MET A 15 -21.10 -5.13 -5.25
CA MET A 15 -19.97 -5.79 -4.56
C MET A 15 -19.10 -6.60 -5.52
N LEU A 16 -19.73 -7.40 -6.38
CA LEU A 16 -19.02 -8.16 -7.42
C LEU A 16 -18.29 -7.22 -8.39
N GLY A 17 -18.93 -6.13 -8.81
CA GLY A 17 -18.31 -5.11 -9.66
C GLY A 17 -17.07 -4.48 -9.02
N MET A 18 -17.14 -4.13 -7.74
CA MET A 18 -15.97 -3.61 -7.01
C MET A 18 -14.84 -4.64 -6.91
N ALA A 19 -15.16 -5.89 -6.56
CA ALA A 19 -14.17 -6.96 -6.43
C ALA A 19 -13.46 -7.25 -7.76
N LEU A 20 -14.22 -7.38 -8.84
CA LEU A 20 -13.69 -7.56 -10.19
C LEU A 20 -12.83 -6.36 -10.60
N GLY A 21 -13.28 -5.13 -10.33
CA GLY A 21 -12.51 -3.92 -10.61
C GLY A 21 -11.13 -3.90 -9.95
N VAL A 22 -11.04 -4.34 -8.69
CA VAL A 22 -9.75 -4.44 -7.98
C VAL A 22 -8.87 -5.55 -8.55
N MET A 23 -9.45 -6.72 -8.90
CA MET A 23 -8.69 -7.81 -9.53
C MET A 23 -8.11 -7.40 -10.88
N PHE A 24 -8.86 -6.71 -11.74
CA PHE A 24 -8.39 -6.24 -13.04
C PHE A 24 -7.42 -5.06 -12.98
N SER A 25 -7.38 -4.32 -11.87
CA SER A 25 -6.45 -3.21 -11.69
C SER A 25 -4.99 -3.67 -11.82
N GLY A 26 -4.67 -4.92 -11.48
CA GLY A 26 -3.32 -5.51 -11.62
C GLY A 26 -2.23 -4.76 -10.86
N ARG A 27 -2.60 -3.74 -10.08
CA ARG A 27 -1.68 -2.95 -9.28
C ARG A 27 -1.38 -3.72 -8.01
N THR A 28 -0.11 -3.95 -7.76
CA THR A 28 0.36 -4.39 -6.45
C THR A 28 -0.10 -3.38 -5.41
N ILE A 29 -0.53 -3.85 -4.22
CA ILE A 29 -1.07 -2.97 -3.20
C ILE A 29 0.04 -2.03 -2.72
N LYS A 30 0.00 -0.78 -3.20
CA LYS A 30 0.93 0.27 -2.80
C LYS A 30 0.65 0.62 -1.34
N GLY A 31 1.39 0.01 -0.41
CA GLY A 31 1.37 0.37 1.01
C GLY A 31 0.45 -0.44 1.93
N SER A 32 -0.02 -1.64 1.55
CA SER A 32 -0.80 -2.49 2.48
C SER A 32 -0.04 -2.85 3.76
N CYS A 33 1.28 -3.01 3.65
CA CYS A 33 2.18 -3.33 4.76
C CYS A 33 2.50 -2.10 5.65
N GLY A 34 1.66 -1.06 5.67
CA GLY A 34 1.80 0.06 6.61
C GLY A 34 3.09 0.87 6.48
N GLY A 35 3.70 0.92 5.29
CA GLY A 35 4.96 1.65 5.07
C GLY A 35 6.23 0.80 5.24
N LEU A 36 6.14 -0.51 5.51
CA LEU A 36 7.31 -1.42 5.48
C LEU A 36 7.96 -1.54 4.10
N ASN A 37 7.32 -1.00 3.07
CA ASN A 37 7.87 -0.75 1.74
C ASN A 37 9.05 0.27 1.74
N ALA A 38 9.38 0.80 2.93
CA ALA A 38 10.41 1.77 3.24
C ALA A 38 11.79 1.14 3.53
N ILE A 39 11.89 -0.19 3.65
CA ILE A 39 13.16 -0.85 3.89
C ILE A 39 13.91 -0.85 2.55
N ALA A 40 14.95 -0.04 2.45
CA ALA A 40 15.82 -0.01 1.27
C ALA A 40 16.39 -1.43 1.05
N ASP A 41 16.43 -1.87 -0.22
CA ASP A 41 16.97 -3.16 -0.67
C ASP A 41 16.13 -4.42 -0.42
N ALA A 42 14.85 -4.31 -0.04
CA ALA A 42 13.94 -5.47 -0.05
C ALA A 42 13.15 -5.56 -1.37
N ASP A 43 13.30 -6.66 -2.13
CA ASP A 43 12.49 -6.91 -3.33
C ASP A 43 11.05 -7.35 -3.00
N HIS A 44 10.82 -7.83 -1.77
CA HIS A 44 9.55 -8.36 -1.28
C HIS A 44 9.20 -7.81 0.10
N CYS A 45 7.91 -7.52 0.37
CA CYS A 45 7.47 -7.14 1.72
C CYS A 45 7.62 -8.34 2.66
N LEU A 46 8.30 -8.19 3.80
CA LEU A 46 8.52 -9.27 4.77
C LEU A 46 7.24 -9.84 5.39
N VAL A 47 6.14 -9.06 5.39
CA VAL A 47 4.86 -9.45 6.01
C VAL A 47 3.97 -10.22 5.03
N CYS A 48 3.77 -9.70 3.82
CA CYS A 48 2.89 -10.32 2.84
C CYS A 48 3.62 -11.06 1.72
N LYS A 49 4.96 -11.05 1.71
CA LYS A 49 5.85 -11.65 0.68
C LYS A 49 5.57 -11.21 -0.75
N GLN A 50 4.81 -10.14 -0.94
CA GLN A 50 4.49 -9.59 -2.25
C GLN A 50 5.63 -8.68 -2.74
N GLU A 51 5.84 -8.68 -4.05
CA GLU A 51 6.80 -7.80 -4.74
C GLU A 51 6.49 -6.31 -4.51
N ILE A 52 7.55 -5.53 -4.28
CA ILE A 52 7.48 -4.09 -4.07
C ILE A 52 7.51 -3.37 -5.42
N ASP A 53 6.54 -2.49 -5.70
CA ASP A 53 6.54 -1.68 -6.93
C ASP A 53 7.70 -0.65 -6.91
N PRO A 54 8.70 -0.78 -7.81
CA PRO A 54 9.85 0.12 -7.85
C PRO A 54 9.51 1.53 -8.34
N ASN A 55 8.36 1.69 -9.03
CA ASN A 55 7.84 2.97 -9.52
C ASN A 55 6.79 3.57 -8.55
N SER A 56 6.73 3.08 -7.31
CA SER A 56 5.84 3.63 -6.31
C SER A 56 6.30 5.03 -5.88
N PRO A 57 5.43 6.05 -5.88
CA PRO A 57 5.76 7.39 -5.40
C PRO A 57 6.17 7.41 -3.91
N LEU A 58 5.92 6.33 -3.17
CA LEU A 58 6.44 6.15 -1.81
C LEU A 58 7.98 6.07 -1.76
N ARG A 59 8.64 5.60 -2.83
CA ARG A 59 10.11 5.47 -2.88
C ARG A 59 10.80 6.84 -2.82
N GLU A 60 10.18 7.86 -3.38
CA GLU A 60 10.63 9.26 -3.27
C GLU A 60 10.30 9.87 -1.91
N ARG A 61 9.12 9.55 -1.35
CA ARG A 61 8.72 9.97 -0.01
C ARG A 61 9.54 9.30 1.10
N LEU A 62 10.20 8.19 0.81
CA LEU A 62 11.14 7.52 1.70
C LEU A 62 12.40 8.34 1.96
N LYS A 63 12.82 9.17 1.00
CA LYS A 63 13.81 10.24 1.21
C LYS A 63 13.19 11.41 1.99
N CYS A 64 12.35 11.10 2.98
CA CYS A 64 11.70 12.11 3.79
C CYS A 64 12.81 12.92 4.48
N PRO A 65 12.77 14.27 4.43
CA PRO A 65 13.74 15.13 5.12
C PRO A 65 13.86 14.83 6.61
N ARG A 66 12.85 14.18 7.21
CA ARG A 66 12.87 13.68 8.60
C ARG A 66 13.92 12.60 8.85
N ALA A 67 14.08 11.63 7.95
CA ALA A 67 15.07 10.56 8.12
C ALA A 67 16.50 11.09 8.03
N ARG A 68 16.74 12.06 7.12
CA ARG A 68 18.03 12.74 7.00
C ARG A 68 18.37 13.53 8.26
N LYS A 69 17.38 14.22 8.84
CA LYS A 69 17.54 14.99 10.08
C LYS A 69 17.90 14.09 11.27
N MET A 70 17.29 12.90 11.37
CA MET A 70 17.62 11.91 12.40
C MET A 70 19.07 11.42 12.29
N ILE A 71 19.58 11.20 11.08
CA ILE A 71 20.98 10.80 10.87
C ILE A 71 21.93 11.95 11.23
N GLU A 72 21.62 13.19 10.82
CA GLU A 72 22.41 14.36 11.21
C GLU A 72 22.41 14.59 12.74
N ASP A 73 21.29 14.36 13.42
CA ASP A 73 21.19 14.47 14.87
C ASP A 73 22.01 13.36 15.56
N MET A 74 21.97 12.11 15.06
CA MET A 74 22.80 11.01 15.54
C MET A 74 24.31 11.27 15.34
N GLU A 75 24.71 11.84 14.19
CA GLU A 75 26.11 12.22 13.94
C GLU A 75 26.58 13.33 14.90
N ARG A 76 25.70 14.28 15.26
CA ARG A 76 26.01 15.33 16.25
C ARG A 76 26.10 14.81 17.68
N GLU A 77 25.32 13.78 18.03
CA GLU A 77 25.38 13.16 19.35
C GLU A 77 26.58 12.22 19.50
N ALA A 78 27.12 11.69 18.40
CA ALA A 78 28.30 10.83 18.37
C ALA A 78 29.63 11.60 18.40
N SER A 79 29.61 12.90 18.13
CA SER A 79 30.77 13.83 18.18
C SER A 79 30.84 14.59 19.49
#